data_AF-A0A109DA92-F1
#
_entry.id   AF-A0A109DA92-F1
#
_cell.length_a   1.000
_cell.length_b   1.000
_cell.length_c   1.000
_cell.angle_alpha   90.00
_cell.angle_beta   90.00
_cell.angle_gamma   90.00
#
_symmetry.space_group_name_H-M   'P 1'
#
loop_
_entity.id
_entity.type
_entity.pdbx_description
1 polymer ?
#
loop_
_entity_poly.entity_id
_entity_poly.type
_entity_poly.pdbx_seq_one_letter_code
_entity_poly.pdbx_strand_id
1 'polypeptide(L)'
;MNIPAKALADLDFDFTVAKTKKLIDKDHPALEACLEIIQELQPEHGFELNGRNPTKGNNFKASDIYELLASQEKSKEPIGVIREYFKENSIWVWSLGAIEPHLSLDAKETGEWYKFKQKLIDSPLEDVVADHEHISDFVAWCVS
;
A
#
# COMPACT_ATOMS: atom_id res chain seq x y z
N MET A 1 -20.28 -10.76 -20.76
CA MET A 1 -18.87 -11.20 -20.86
C MET A 1 -18.27 -11.10 -19.47
N ASN A 2 -17.98 -12.22 -18.80
CA ASN A 2 -17.31 -12.23 -17.50
C ASN A 2 -15.88 -12.76 -17.71
N ILE A 3 -14.96 -11.85 -18.00
CA ILE A 3 -13.53 -12.16 -17.85
C ILE A 3 -13.24 -11.98 -16.35
N PRO A 4 -12.81 -13.03 -15.62
CA PRO A 4 -12.40 -12.87 -14.24
C PRO A 4 -11.27 -11.83 -14.18
N ALA A 5 -11.45 -10.81 -13.35
CA ALA A 5 -10.51 -9.71 -13.21
C ALA A 5 -10.09 -9.59 -11.74
N LYS A 6 -8.79 -9.45 -11.52
CA LYS A 6 -8.19 -9.11 -10.22
C LYS A 6 -7.58 -7.72 -10.35
N ALA A 7 -7.75 -6.89 -9.33
CA ALA A 7 -7.16 -5.55 -9.28
C ALA A 7 -5.98 -5.53 -8.32
N LEU A 8 -5.05 -4.61 -8.59
CA LEU A 8 -3.92 -4.29 -7.73
C LEU A 8 -3.99 -2.80 -7.41
N ALA A 9 -3.83 -2.44 -6.14
CA ALA A 9 -3.94 -1.07 -5.67
C ALA A 9 -2.90 -0.75 -4.58
N ASP A 10 -2.52 0.53 -4.52
CA ASP A 10 -1.77 1.11 -3.41
C ASP A 10 -2.72 1.38 -2.23
N LEU A 11 -2.20 1.56 -1.02
CA LEU A 11 -2.99 1.76 0.20
C LEU A 11 -3.88 3.01 0.14
N ASP A 12 -3.49 4.03 -0.63
CA ASP A 12 -4.24 5.27 -0.79
C ASP A 12 -5.60 5.07 -1.49
N PHE A 13 -5.75 4.00 -2.27
CA PHE A 13 -6.98 3.58 -2.93
C PHE A 13 -8.12 3.41 -1.92
N ASP A 14 -7.82 2.80 -0.77
CA ASP A 14 -8.78 2.44 0.27
C ASP A 14 -9.48 3.67 0.85
N PHE A 15 -8.75 4.79 0.93
CA PHE A 15 -9.21 6.05 1.50
C PHE A 15 -9.79 7.01 0.48
N THR A 16 -9.57 6.76 -0.82
CA THR A 16 -9.96 7.66 -1.90
C THR A 16 -11.01 7.01 -2.82
N VAL A 17 -10.56 6.20 -3.77
CA VAL A 17 -11.39 5.59 -4.81
C VAL A 17 -12.35 4.59 -4.20
N ALA A 18 -11.91 3.76 -3.26
CA ALA A 18 -12.76 2.74 -2.64
C ALA A 18 -13.93 3.36 -1.88
N LYS A 19 -13.68 4.40 -1.05
CA LYS A 19 -14.75 5.17 -0.39
C LYS A 19 -15.68 5.83 -1.42
N THR A 20 -15.13 6.48 -2.44
CA THR A 20 -15.91 7.20 -3.46
C THR A 20 -16.80 6.26 -4.29
N LYS A 21 -16.30 5.07 -4.59
CA LYS A 21 -17.00 4.04 -5.36
C LYS A 21 -17.84 3.10 -4.50
N LYS A 22 -17.88 3.31 -3.18
CA LYS A 22 -18.59 2.46 -2.20
C LYS A 22 -18.15 0.99 -2.26
N LEU A 23 -16.86 0.77 -2.51
CA LEU A 23 -16.24 -0.56 -2.48
C LEU A 23 -15.95 -1.03 -1.06
N ILE A 24 -15.92 -0.09 -0.11
CA ILE A 24 -15.83 -0.31 1.33
C ILE A 24 -16.73 0.71 2.03
N ASP A 25 -17.22 0.39 3.23
CA ASP A 25 -17.97 1.37 4.03
C ASP A 25 -17.07 2.58 4.36
N LYS A 26 -17.62 3.78 4.21
CA LYS A 26 -16.90 5.03 4.49
C LYS A 26 -16.50 5.14 5.96
N ASP A 27 -17.29 4.54 6.85
CA ASP A 27 -17.08 4.54 8.29
C ASP A 27 -16.53 3.17 8.77
N HIS A 28 -15.89 2.40 7.88
CA HIS A 28 -15.31 1.11 8.23
C HIS A 28 -14.29 1.28 9.37
N PRO A 29 -14.40 0.51 10.49
CA PRO A 29 -13.58 0.74 11.69
C PRO A 29 -12.08 0.76 11.43
N ALA A 30 -11.60 -0.11 10.54
CA ALA A 30 -10.18 -0.16 10.20
C ALA A 30 -9.70 1.09 9.42
N LEU A 31 -10.54 1.67 8.56
CA LEU A 31 -10.20 2.92 7.87
C LEU A 31 -10.16 4.08 8.86
N GLU A 32 -11.11 4.12 9.79
CA GLU A 32 -11.16 5.15 10.83
C GLU A 32 -9.94 5.06 11.75
N ALA A 33 -9.54 3.84 12.18
CA ALA A 33 -8.33 3.63 12.96
C ALA A 33 -7.06 4.12 12.23
N CYS A 34 -6.93 3.84 10.93
CA CYS A 34 -5.82 4.36 10.13
C CYS A 34 -5.82 5.91 10.07
N LEU A 35 -6.99 6.53 9.91
CA LEU A 35 -7.10 7.99 9.88
C LEU A 35 -6.80 8.62 11.25
N GLU A 36 -7.16 7.98 12.35
CA GLU A 36 -6.79 8.40 13.71
C GLU A 36 -5.27 8.37 13.91
N ILE A 37 -4.62 7.30 13.47
CA ILE A 37 -3.15 7.19 13.50
C ILE A 37 -2.50 8.32 12.71
N ILE A 38 -2.99 8.61 11.49
CA ILE A 38 -2.47 9.72 10.68
C ILE A 38 -2.62 11.06 11.42
N GLN A 39 -3.75 11.29 12.08
CA GLN A 39 -3.96 12.52 12.85
C GLN A 39 -2.99 12.65 14.03
N GLU A 40 -2.65 11.54 14.69
CA GLU A 40 -1.67 11.53 15.77
C GLU A 40 -0.24 11.81 15.29
N LEU A 41 0.12 11.37 14.08
CA LEU A 41 1.44 11.60 13.48
C LEU A 41 1.61 13.02 12.92
N GLN A 42 0.51 13.67 12.55
CA GLN A 42 0.52 15.00 11.94
C GLN A 42 1.33 16.06 12.71
N PRO A 43 1.17 16.22 14.04
CA PRO A 43 1.94 17.23 14.79
C PRO A 43 3.44 16.91 14.91
N GLU A 44 3.83 15.64 14.83
CA GLU A 44 5.24 15.22 14.89
C GLU A 44 5.98 15.49 13.56
N HIS A 45 5.32 15.21 12.44
CA HIS A 45 5.94 15.31 11.11
C HIS A 45 5.61 16.61 10.35
N GLY A 46 4.53 17.30 10.73
CA GLY A 46 4.12 18.57 10.15
C GLY A 46 3.53 18.47 8.73
N PHE A 47 3.11 17.28 8.27
CA PHE A 47 2.45 17.14 6.97
C PHE A 47 1.05 17.77 6.95
N GLU A 48 0.50 18.00 5.76
CA GLU A 48 -0.82 18.60 5.59
C GLU A 48 -1.92 17.54 5.44
N LEU A 49 -3.11 17.85 5.96
CA LEU A 49 -4.32 17.07 5.82
C LEU A 49 -5.43 17.91 5.17
N ASN A 50 -6.18 17.31 4.25
CA ASN A 50 -7.42 17.87 3.73
C ASN A 50 -8.59 17.22 4.48
N GLY A 51 -9.05 17.89 5.54
CA GLY A 51 -9.95 17.27 6.52
C GLY A 51 -9.20 16.20 7.32
N ARG A 52 -9.56 14.92 7.14
CA ARG A 52 -8.86 13.79 7.77
C ARG A 52 -7.90 13.06 6.82
N ASN A 53 -7.94 13.35 5.52
CA ASN A 53 -7.16 12.61 4.54
C ASN A 53 -5.79 13.27 4.29
N PRO A 54 -4.73 12.48 4.10
CA PRO A 54 -3.45 12.93 3.57
C PRO A 54 -3.60 13.79 2.32
N THR A 55 -2.89 14.91 2.27
CA THR A 55 -2.79 15.74 1.06
C THR A 55 -1.34 16.13 0.81
N LYS A 56 -1.06 16.53 -0.44
CA LYS A 56 0.24 17.08 -0.79
C LYS A 56 0.41 18.46 -0.13
N GLY A 57 1.53 18.65 0.56
CA GLY A 57 1.85 19.89 1.27
C GLY A 57 3.06 19.71 2.18
N ASN A 58 3.69 20.79 2.62
CA ASN A 58 4.86 20.77 3.52
C ASN A 58 5.98 19.77 3.15
N ASN A 59 6.30 19.63 1.86
CA ASN A 59 7.28 18.67 1.31
C ASN A 59 6.89 17.19 1.38
N PHE A 60 5.65 16.86 1.78
CA PHE A 60 5.10 15.52 1.71
C PHE A 60 4.15 15.37 0.51
N LYS A 61 4.20 14.21 -0.13
CA LYS A 61 3.10 13.69 -0.97
C LYS A 61 2.14 12.90 -0.10
N ALA A 62 0.91 12.71 -0.58
CA ALA A 62 -0.05 11.83 0.10
C ALA A 62 0.47 10.40 0.25
N SER A 63 1.15 9.87 -0.78
CA SER A 63 1.81 8.55 -0.76
C SER A 63 2.80 8.42 0.40
N ASP A 64 3.64 9.43 0.60
CA ASP A 64 4.67 9.43 1.64
C ASP A 64 4.05 9.33 3.05
N ILE A 65 2.85 9.91 3.23
CA ILE A 65 2.09 9.85 4.50
C ILE A 65 1.45 8.47 4.70
N TYR A 66 1.00 7.80 3.63
CA TYR A 66 0.47 6.43 3.71
C TYR A 66 1.58 5.39 3.93
N GLU A 67 2.75 5.58 3.34
CA GLU A 67 3.94 4.79 3.67
C GLU A 67 4.36 5.00 5.14
N LEU A 68 4.34 6.24 5.62
CA LEU A 68 4.60 6.54 7.02
C LEU A 68 3.57 5.89 7.95
N LEU A 69 2.28 5.92 7.59
CA LEU A 69 1.23 5.17 8.30
C LEU A 69 1.58 3.68 8.35
N ALA A 70 1.90 3.06 7.21
CA ALA A 70 2.19 1.64 7.12
C ALA A 70 3.43 1.21 7.92
N SER A 71 4.36 2.14 8.16
CA SER A 71 5.53 1.89 9.02
C SER A 71 5.21 1.83 10.53
N GLN A 72 4.03 2.31 10.95
CA GLN A 72 3.63 2.32 12.36
C GLN A 72 3.20 0.94 12.84
N GLU A 73 3.69 0.48 13.99
CA GLU A 73 3.27 -0.81 14.57
C GLU A 73 1.75 -0.88 14.79
N LYS A 74 1.16 0.23 15.27
CA LYS A 74 -0.27 0.36 15.55
C LYS A 74 -1.17 0.31 14.30
N SER A 75 -0.62 0.49 13.09
CA SER A 75 -1.39 0.45 11.84
C SER A 75 -1.43 -0.93 11.19
N LYS A 76 -0.57 -1.87 11.61
CA LYS A 76 -0.47 -3.20 11.00
C LYS A 76 -1.78 -3.98 11.09
N GLU A 77 -2.44 -3.96 12.24
CA GLU A 77 -3.73 -4.62 12.44
C GLU A 77 -4.83 -4.03 11.54
N PRO A 78 -5.12 -2.71 11.58
CA PRO A 78 -6.16 -2.14 10.72
C PRO A 78 -5.85 -2.28 9.22
N ILE A 79 -4.59 -2.12 8.79
CA ILE A 79 -4.19 -2.38 7.39
C ILE A 79 -4.42 -3.85 7.01
N GLY A 80 -4.11 -4.79 7.90
CA GLY A 80 -4.38 -6.21 7.68
C GLY A 80 -5.86 -6.51 7.48
N VAL A 81 -6.74 -5.89 8.28
CA VAL A 81 -8.20 -6.02 8.12
C VAL A 81 -8.66 -5.49 6.76
N ILE A 82 -8.16 -4.31 6.36
CA ILE A 82 -8.52 -3.71 5.07
C ILE A 82 -8.04 -4.58 3.90
N ARG A 83 -6.82 -5.11 4.00
CA ARG A 83 -6.25 -6.01 2.98
C ARG A 83 -7.06 -7.28 2.81
N GLU A 84 -7.42 -7.96 3.89
CA GLU A 84 -8.24 -9.17 3.78
C GLU A 84 -9.63 -8.87 3.21
N TYR A 85 -10.26 -7.76 3.63
CA TYR A 85 -11.52 -7.31 3.05
C TYR A 85 -11.43 -7.11 1.53
N PHE A 86 -10.41 -6.42 1.03
CA PHE A 86 -10.25 -6.19 -0.40
C PHE A 86 -9.84 -7.45 -1.17
N LYS A 87 -9.01 -8.31 -0.57
CA LYS A 87 -8.57 -9.57 -1.16
C LYS A 87 -9.75 -10.52 -1.40
N GLU A 88 -10.70 -10.59 -0.48
CA GLU A 88 -11.99 -11.30 -0.67
C GLU A 88 -12.81 -10.71 -1.83
N ASN A 89 -12.65 -9.41 -2.10
CA ASN A 89 -13.30 -8.68 -3.18
C ASN A 89 -12.45 -8.62 -4.48
N SER A 90 -11.47 -9.51 -4.64
CA SER A 90 -10.59 -9.59 -5.82
C SER A 90 -9.70 -8.35 -6.06
N ILE A 91 -9.36 -7.63 -4.98
CA ILE A 91 -8.45 -6.49 -5.02
C ILE A 91 -7.30 -6.76 -4.05
N TRP A 92 -6.06 -6.74 -4.54
CA TRP A 92 -4.89 -6.76 -3.68
C TRP A 92 -4.46 -5.34 -3.34
N VAL A 93 -4.25 -5.07 -2.05
CA VAL A 93 -3.75 -3.79 -1.56
C VAL A 93 -2.38 -3.98 -0.92
N TRP A 94 -1.42 -3.14 -1.30
CA TRP A 94 -0.07 -3.15 -0.72
C TRP A 94 -0.07 -2.68 0.74
N SER A 95 0.40 -3.54 1.65
CA SER A 95 0.37 -3.25 3.09
C SER A 95 1.43 -2.26 3.54
N LEU A 96 2.48 -2.04 2.74
CA LEU A 96 3.54 -1.05 3.02
C LEU A 96 3.28 0.31 2.36
N GLY A 97 2.03 0.59 1.97
CA GLY A 97 1.65 1.84 1.33
C GLY A 97 1.65 1.73 -0.20
N ALA A 98 2.78 1.35 -0.78
CA ALA A 98 2.96 1.20 -2.22
C ALA A 98 3.84 -0.02 -2.55
N ILE A 99 4.04 -0.30 -3.84
CA ILE A 99 4.87 -1.43 -4.29
C ILE A 99 6.37 -1.20 -4.06
N GLU A 100 6.83 0.05 -4.09
CA GLU A 100 8.27 0.38 -4.00
C GLU A 100 8.92 -0.09 -2.69
N PRO A 101 8.31 0.13 -1.50
CA PRO A 101 8.78 -0.46 -0.25
C PRO A 101 8.89 -1.98 -0.29
N HIS A 102 7.93 -2.67 -0.92
CA HIS A 102 7.95 -4.13 -1.03
C HIS A 102 9.10 -4.62 -1.93
N LEU A 103 9.42 -3.91 -3.01
CA LEU A 103 10.46 -4.31 -3.98
C LEU A 103 11.86 -3.82 -3.61
N SER A 104 12.03 -3.05 -2.53
CA SER A 104 13.31 -2.44 -2.15
C SER A 104 13.92 -1.59 -3.28
N LEU A 105 13.07 -0.84 -4.00
CA LEU A 105 13.49 0.05 -5.10
C LEU A 105 13.61 1.49 -4.59
N ASP A 106 14.82 2.06 -4.64
CA ASP A 106 15.09 3.44 -4.22
C ASP A 106 14.57 4.47 -5.24
N ALA A 107 14.53 4.13 -6.54
CA ALA A 107 14.02 5.02 -7.58
C ALA A 107 13.26 4.30 -8.71
N LYS A 108 12.28 4.99 -9.31
CA LYS A 108 11.52 4.52 -10.48
C LYS A 108 12.26 4.72 -11.82
N GLU A 109 13.57 5.00 -11.79
CA GLU A 109 14.33 5.25 -13.01
C GLU A 109 14.54 3.96 -13.82
N THR A 110 14.55 4.08 -15.15
CA THR A 110 14.66 2.93 -16.07
C THR A 110 15.92 2.09 -15.84
N GLY A 111 17.00 2.68 -15.36
CA GLY A 111 18.25 1.97 -15.07
C GLY A 111 18.16 1.07 -13.83
N GLU A 112 17.47 1.51 -12.78
CA GLU A 112 17.26 0.76 -11.54
C GLU A 112 16.39 -0.48 -11.82
N TRP A 113 15.32 -0.30 -12.59
CA TRP A 113 14.44 -1.37 -13.02
C TRP A 113 15.17 -2.45 -13.84
N TYR A 114 16.05 -2.04 -14.75
CA TYR A 114 16.85 -3.00 -15.53
C TYR A 114 17.78 -3.82 -14.63
N LYS A 115 18.51 -3.16 -13.71
CA LYS A 115 19.40 -3.84 -12.75
C LYS A 115 18.63 -4.80 -11.85
N PHE A 116 17.47 -4.38 -11.36
CA PHE A 116 16.58 -5.21 -10.55
C PHE A 116 16.16 -6.49 -11.29
N LYS A 117 15.72 -6.36 -12.55
CA LYS A 117 15.38 -7.52 -13.40
C LYS A 117 16.56 -8.46 -13.62
N GLN A 118 17.75 -7.92 -13.86
CA GLN A 118 18.95 -8.77 -14.02
C GLN A 118 19.26 -9.52 -12.72
N LYS A 119 19.20 -8.86 -11.56
CA LYS A 119 19.39 -9.52 -10.26
C LYS A 119 18.39 -10.65 -10.02
N LEU A 120 17.11 -10.46 -10.38
CA LEU A 120 16.10 -11.53 -10.26
C LEU A 120 16.31 -12.72 -11.21
N ILE A 121 17.04 -12.53 -12.31
CA ILE A 121 17.42 -13.64 -13.21
C ILE A 121 18.60 -14.42 -12.62
N ASP A 122 19.54 -13.70 -12.01
CA ASP A 122 20.81 -14.26 -11.55
C ASP A 122 20.79 -14.72 -10.08
N SER A 123 19.73 -14.42 -9.32
CA SER A 123 19.65 -14.69 -7.87
C SER A 123 18.22 -15.03 -7.42
N PRO A 124 18.08 -15.84 -6.35
CA PRO A 124 16.79 -16.10 -5.69
C PRO A 124 16.07 -14.81 -5.25
N LEU A 125 14.74 -14.85 -5.17
CA LEU A 125 13.92 -13.69 -4.80
C LEU A 125 14.28 -13.13 -3.42
N GLU A 126 14.53 -14.00 -2.43
CA GLU A 126 14.90 -13.67 -1.06
C GLU A 126 16.22 -12.87 -0.95
N ASP A 127 17.13 -13.03 -1.92
CA ASP A 127 18.39 -12.29 -1.97
C ASP A 127 18.25 -10.89 -2.61
N VAL A 128 17.14 -10.65 -3.31
CA VAL A 128 16.91 -9.44 -4.11
C VAL A 128 15.85 -8.54 -3.48
N VAL A 129 14.86 -9.12 -2.81
CA VAL A 129 13.69 -8.41 -2.27
C VAL A 129 13.55 -8.73 -0.79
N ALA A 130 13.58 -7.69 0.06
CA ALA A 130 13.44 -7.86 1.51
C ALA A 130 12.10 -8.51 1.88
N ASP A 131 11.00 -8.06 1.25
CA ASP A 131 9.64 -8.55 1.50
C ASP A 131 9.22 -9.66 0.52
N HIS A 132 10.13 -10.63 0.31
CA HIS A 132 9.94 -11.74 -0.63
C HIS A 132 8.72 -12.62 -0.31
N GLU A 133 8.38 -12.80 0.96
CA GLU A 133 7.19 -13.55 1.38
C GLU A 133 5.91 -12.87 0.88
N HIS A 134 5.77 -11.56 1.08
CA HIS A 134 4.59 -10.81 0.64
C HIS A 134 4.45 -10.79 -0.88
N ILE A 135 5.57 -10.68 -1.61
CA ILE A 135 5.58 -10.78 -3.08
C ILE A 135 5.16 -12.18 -3.53
N SER A 136 5.63 -13.24 -2.85
CA SER A 136 5.27 -14.62 -3.18
C SER A 136 3.77 -14.87 -2.94
N ASP A 137 3.22 -14.37 -1.84
CA ASP A 137 1.79 -14.44 -1.53
C ASP A 137 0.95 -13.70 -2.58
N PHE A 138 1.40 -12.52 -3.00
CA PHE A 138 0.75 -11.75 -4.06
C PHE A 138 0.70 -12.52 -5.38
N VAL A 139 1.83 -13.12 -5.80
CA VAL A 139 1.90 -13.90 -7.04
C VAL A 139 1.01 -15.13 -6.97
N ALA A 140 1.02 -15.85 -5.83
CA ALA A 140 0.14 -16.99 -5.60
C ALA A 140 -1.35 -16.60 -5.66
N TRP A 141 -1.71 -15.46 -5.06
CA TRP A 141 -3.06 -14.92 -5.14
C TRP A 141 -3.42 -14.48 -6.57
N CYS A 142 -2.48 -13.95 -7.36
CA CYS A 142 -2.77 -13.54 -8.74
C CYS A 142 -3.20 -14.73 -9.61
N VAL A 143 -2.56 -15.89 -9.45
CA VAL A 143 -2.79 -17.09 -10.28
C VAL A 143 -3.87 -18.04 -9.75
N SER A 144 -4.45 -17.75 -8.58
CA SER A 144 -5.52 -18.56 -7.97
C SER A 144 -6.87 -18.51 -8.66
#